data_AF-A0A1B0EZN7-F1
#
_entry.id   AF-A0A1B0EZN7-F1
#
_cell.length_a   1.000
_cell.length_b   1.000
_cell.length_c   1.000
_cell.angle_alpha   90.00
_cell.angle_beta   90.00
_cell.angle_gamma   90.00
#
_symmetry.space_group_name_H-M   'P 1'
#
loop_
_entity.id
_entity.type
_entity.pdbx_description
1 polymer ?
#
loop_
_entity_poly.entity_id
_entity_poly.type
_entity_poly.pdbx_seq_one_letter_code
_entity_poly.pdbx_strand_id
1 'polypeptide(L)'
;MHNKDELIRKRAKLRKTRDNFLATLMGKRRRFIDKKNSVTFHVVNRSQQDPLIADETAPQHVLMEVAPTQKEKQKEDQAKYGIYFDDDYDYLQHLRPRGQVVWECVEYFAKLYLSYKGCFWVTVLKYISSPIKANAARK
;
A
#
# COMPACT_ATOMS: atom_id res chain seq x y z
N MET A 1 -25.32 57.76 48.20
CA MET A 1 -25.74 56.54 47.46
C MET A 1 -24.59 56.14 46.54
N HIS A 2 -23.94 55.00 46.79
CA HIS A 2 -22.91 54.52 45.87
C HIS A 2 -23.58 54.13 44.54
N ASN A 3 -23.12 54.75 43.45
CA ASN A 3 -23.67 54.61 42.12
C ASN A 3 -23.45 53.15 41.64
N LYS A 4 -24.48 52.32 41.74
CA LYS A 4 -24.42 50.87 41.42
C LYS A 4 -23.90 50.64 39.99
N ASP A 5 -24.13 51.58 39.09
CA ASP A 5 -23.70 51.50 37.69
C ASP A 5 -22.18 51.61 37.56
N GLU A 6 -21.54 52.40 38.41
CA GLU A 6 -20.08 52.53 38.42
C GLU A 6 -19.41 51.23 38.92
N LEU A 7 -20.01 50.60 39.93
CA LEU A 7 -19.55 49.31 40.44
C LEU A 7 -19.71 48.19 39.40
N ILE A 8 -20.79 48.22 38.62
CA ILE A 8 -21.04 47.29 37.51
C ILE A 8 -20.01 47.48 36.41
N ARG A 9 -19.73 48.73 36.01
CA ARG A 9 -18.69 49.05 35.02
C ARG A 9 -17.30 48.61 35.50
N LYS A 10 -16.96 48.89 36.76
CA LYS A 10 -15.69 48.45 37.38
C LYS A 10 -15.57 46.92 37.40
N ARG A 11 -16.64 46.20 37.78
CA ARG A 11 -16.69 44.71 37.76
C ARG A 11 -16.61 44.13 36.35
N ALA A 12 -17.22 44.77 35.36
CA ALA A 12 -17.14 44.34 33.96
C ALA A 12 -15.73 44.52 33.41
N LYS A 13 -15.07 45.65 33.72
CA LYS A 13 -13.68 45.91 33.33
C LYS A 13 -12.72 44.89 33.97
N LEU A 14 -12.92 44.60 35.25
CA LEU A 14 -12.13 43.61 36.00
C LEU A 14 -12.33 42.17 35.48
N ARG A 15 -13.56 41.81 35.08
CA ARG A 15 -13.82 40.50 34.42
C ARG A 15 -13.12 40.41 33.08
N LYS A 16 -13.21 41.45 32.25
CA LYS A 16 -12.58 41.48 30.92
C LYS A 16 -11.05 41.39 30.99
N THR A 17 -10.42 42.06 31.97
CA THR A 17 -8.98 41.94 32.21
C THR A 17 -8.59 40.57 32.73
N ARG A 18 -9.39 39.98 33.65
CA ARG A 18 -9.16 38.64 34.17
C ARG A 18 -9.27 37.58 33.09
N ASP A 19 -10.28 37.65 32.22
CA ASP A 19 -10.51 36.64 31.18
C ASP A 19 -9.41 36.70 30.10
N ASN A 20 -8.87 37.88 29.77
CA ASN A 20 -7.69 38.04 28.91
C ASN A 20 -6.40 37.47 29.55
N PHE A 21 -6.23 37.67 30.87
CA PHE A 21 -5.08 37.15 31.61
C PHE A 21 -5.15 35.63 31.74
N LEU A 22 -6.34 35.08 32.05
CA LEU A 22 -6.57 33.64 32.12
C LEU A 22 -6.44 32.96 30.75
N ALA A 23 -6.83 33.61 29.65
CA ALA A 23 -6.57 33.11 28.30
C ALA A 23 -5.06 33.00 27.99
N THR A 24 -4.25 33.86 28.61
CA THR A 24 -2.77 33.85 28.49
C THR A 24 -2.13 32.80 29.41
N LEU A 25 -2.66 32.63 30.64
CA LEU A 25 -2.13 31.72 31.65
C LEU A 25 -2.58 30.26 31.45
N MET A 26 -3.80 30.06 30.94
CA MET A 26 -4.42 28.75 30.65
C MET A 26 -4.42 28.43 29.14
N GLY A 27 -3.84 29.30 28.31
CA GLY A 27 -3.65 29.10 26.87
C GLY A 27 -2.46 28.19 26.60
N LYS A 28 -2.62 27.25 25.64
CA LYS A 28 -1.60 26.32 25.14
C LYS A 28 -0.19 26.92 25.20
N ARG A 29 0.72 26.25 25.93
CA ARG A 29 2.13 26.67 26.08
C ARG A 29 2.71 27.06 24.72
N ARG A 30 3.36 28.23 24.66
CA ARG A 30 3.98 28.70 23.42
C ARG A 30 4.94 27.65 22.93
N ARG A 31 4.78 27.24 21.68
CA ARG A 31 5.64 26.21 21.09
C ARG A 31 7.02 26.82 20.93
N PHE A 32 8.05 26.01 21.17
CA PHE A 32 9.44 26.42 21.02
C PHE A 32 9.76 26.90 19.59
N ILE A 33 9.08 26.35 18.57
CA ILE A 33 9.32 26.64 17.16
C ILE A 33 8.04 27.13 16.46
N ASP A 34 8.19 28.19 15.68
CA ASP A 34 7.15 28.77 14.84
C ASP A 34 7.01 28.01 13.51
N LYS A 35 6.01 27.12 13.44
CA LYS A 35 5.77 26.23 12.29
C LYS A 35 5.56 26.91 10.93
N LYS A 36 5.16 28.18 10.94
CA LYS A 36 4.83 28.94 9.71
C LYS A 36 6.08 29.53 9.06
N ASN A 37 7.09 29.86 9.86
CA ASN A 37 8.32 30.50 9.41
C ASN A 37 9.52 29.54 9.46
N SER A 38 9.34 28.35 10.02
CA SER A 38 10.40 27.34 10.13
C SER A 38 10.66 26.65 8.79
N VAL A 39 11.92 26.56 8.38
CA VAL A 39 12.39 25.69 7.29
C VAL A 39 12.54 24.26 7.82
N THR A 40 12.13 23.28 7.04
CA THR A 40 12.26 21.85 7.38
C THR A 40 13.37 21.24 6.53
N PHE A 41 14.23 20.46 7.15
CA PHE A 41 15.32 19.77 6.48
C PHE A 41 15.20 18.26 6.64
N HIS A 42 15.49 17.53 5.58
CA HIS A 42 15.79 16.10 5.66
C HIS A 42 17.28 15.92 5.93
N VAL A 43 17.58 15.09 6.92
CA VAL A 43 18.96 14.66 7.19
C VAL A 43 19.25 13.48 6.27
N VAL A 44 20.14 13.67 5.29
CA VAL A 44 20.50 12.65 4.30
C VAL A 44 21.96 12.26 4.48
N ASN A 45 22.31 11.01 4.19
CA ASN A 45 23.70 10.57 4.17
C ASN A 45 24.47 11.27 3.04
N ARG A 46 25.76 11.52 3.25
CA ARG A 46 26.65 12.01 2.18
C ARG A 46 26.71 11.01 1.04
N SER A 47 26.79 11.54 -0.18
CA SER A 47 27.02 10.76 -1.39
C SER A 47 28.41 10.11 -1.32
N GLN A 48 28.55 8.91 -1.89
CA GLN A 48 29.87 8.27 -2.05
C GLN A 48 30.80 9.06 -2.99
N GLN A 49 30.24 9.98 -3.77
CA GLN A 49 30.98 10.85 -4.70
C GLN A 49 31.28 12.25 -4.09
N ASP A 50 30.91 12.48 -2.83
CA ASP A 50 31.31 13.68 -2.09
C ASP A 50 32.79 13.57 -1.67
N PRO A 51 33.69 14.47 -2.10
CA PRO A 51 35.11 14.41 -1.75
C PRO A 51 35.38 14.54 -0.25
N LEU A 52 34.47 15.17 0.50
CA LEU A 52 34.60 15.37 1.95
C LEU A 52 34.18 14.15 2.76
N ILE A 53 33.84 13.02 2.13
CA ILE A 53 33.41 11.80 2.83
C ILE A 53 34.57 11.11 3.59
N ALA A 54 35.80 11.31 3.12
CA ALA A 54 37.00 10.73 3.71
C ALA A 54 37.60 11.57 4.85
N ASP A 55 37.08 12.78 5.08
CA ASP A 55 37.55 13.68 6.11
C ASP A 55 36.84 13.39 7.44
N GLU A 56 37.60 12.98 8.46
CA GLU A 56 37.08 12.64 9.79
C GLU A 56 36.52 13.86 10.56
N THR A 57 36.94 15.07 10.18
CA THR A 57 36.44 16.31 10.81
C THR A 57 35.09 16.76 10.25
N ALA A 58 34.72 16.24 9.09
CA ALA A 58 33.50 16.64 8.39
C ALA A 58 32.26 15.92 8.97
N PRO A 59 31.12 16.61 9.13
CA PRO A 59 29.92 16.01 9.72
C PRO A 59 29.31 14.95 8.82
N GLN A 60 28.96 13.76 9.31
CA GLN A 60 28.53 12.62 8.47
C GLN A 60 27.32 12.84 7.54
N HIS A 61 26.44 13.81 7.81
CA HIS A 61 25.18 14.02 7.09
C HIS A 61 25.08 15.41 6.46
N VAL A 62 24.30 15.50 5.37
CA VAL A 62 23.94 16.75 4.70
C VAL A 62 22.47 17.05 4.91
N LEU A 63 22.15 18.32 5.16
CA LEU A 63 20.77 18.79 5.28
C LEU A 63 20.23 19.19 3.92
N MET A 64 19.10 18.61 3.53
CA MET A 64 18.37 18.97 2.31
C MET A 64 17.09 19.69 2.67
N GLU A 65 16.90 20.89 2.15
CA GLU A 65 15.67 21.65 2.35
C GLU A 65 14.47 20.95 1.74
N VAL A 66 13.41 20.83 2.54
CA VAL A 66 12.14 20.29 2.12
C VAL A 66 11.27 21.46 1.76
N ALA A 67 11.00 21.61 0.46
CA ALA A 67 10.01 22.59 0.01
C ALA A 67 8.68 22.31 0.73
N PRO A 68 7.98 23.36 1.21
CA PRO A 68 6.68 23.17 1.85
C PRO A 68 5.77 22.41 0.89
N THR A 69 5.11 21.35 1.39
CA THR A 69 4.26 20.45 0.58
C THR A 69 3.35 21.22 -0.36
N GLN A 70 3.70 21.25 -1.65
CA GLN A 70 2.87 21.81 -2.72
C GLN A 70 1.80 20.77 -3.09
N LYS A 71 0.88 20.52 -2.16
CA LYS A 71 -0.18 19.52 -2.34
C LYS A 71 -1.01 19.80 -3.59
N GLU A 72 -1.15 21.07 -3.97
CA GLU A 72 -1.88 21.49 -5.17
C GLU A 72 -1.13 21.07 -6.44
N LYS A 73 0.17 21.35 -6.56
CA LYS A 73 0.95 20.92 -7.72
C LYS A 73 1.04 19.40 -7.85
N GLN A 74 1.15 18.69 -6.73
CA GLN A 74 1.12 17.23 -6.73
C GLN A 74 -0.22 16.70 -7.26
N LYS A 75 -1.35 17.33 -6.91
CA LYS A 75 -2.67 16.97 -7.44
C LYS A 75 -2.80 17.29 -8.93
N GLU A 76 -2.26 18.41 -9.38
CA GLU A 76 -2.22 18.76 -10.81
C GLU A 76 -1.40 17.76 -11.62
N ASP A 77 -0.22 17.37 -11.13
CA ASP A 77 0.61 16.34 -11.76
C ASP A 77 -0.11 14.98 -11.77
N GLN A 78 -0.75 14.60 -10.66
CA GLN A 78 -1.55 13.37 -10.59
C GLN A 78 -2.69 13.37 -11.62
N ALA A 79 -3.43 14.48 -11.72
CA ALA A 79 -4.49 14.64 -12.72
C ALA A 79 -3.95 14.57 -14.15
N LYS A 80 -2.75 15.15 -14.40
CA LYS A 80 -2.07 15.04 -15.70
C LYS A 80 -1.75 13.59 -16.09
N TYR A 81 -1.38 12.75 -15.13
CA TYR A 81 -1.16 11.32 -15.34
C TYR A 81 -2.43 10.47 -15.20
N GLY A 82 -3.60 11.10 -15.05
CA GLY A 82 -4.89 10.41 -14.93
C GLY A 82 -5.05 9.63 -13.63
N ILE A 83 -4.28 9.96 -12.59
CA ILE A 83 -4.36 9.37 -11.26
C ILE A 83 -5.39 10.18 -10.48
N TYR A 84 -6.60 9.65 -10.35
CA TYR A 84 -7.67 10.24 -9.56
C TYR A 84 -7.86 9.37 -8.32
N PHE A 85 -7.75 9.97 -7.13
CA PHE A 85 -7.94 9.25 -5.85
C PHE A 85 -9.38 9.36 -5.31
N ASP A 86 -10.24 10.12 -6.01
CA ASP A 86 -11.61 10.40 -5.61
C ASP A 86 -12.62 9.56 -6.41
N ASP A 87 -12.17 8.50 -7.12
CA ASP A 87 -13.05 7.63 -7.91
C ASP A 87 -13.58 6.44 -7.09
N ASP A 88 -14.82 6.01 -7.40
CA ASP A 88 -15.45 4.83 -6.79
C ASP A 88 -14.94 3.51 -7.42
N TYR A 89 -13.74 3.51 -8.03
CA TYR A 89 -13.22 2.36 -8.77
C TYR A 89 -12.57 1.34 -7.81
N ASP A 90 -13.15 0.15 -7.71
CA ASP A 90 -12.54 -0.93 -6.92
C ASP A 90 -11.35 -1.56 -7.66
N TYR A 91 -10.13 -1.09 -7.34
CA TYR A 91 -8.88 -1.64 -7.87
C TYR A 91 -8.68 -3.14 -7.53
N LEU A 92 -9.38 -3.68 -6.53
CA LEU A 92 -9.28 -5.10 -6.15
C LEU A 92 -10.09 -6.01 -7.07
N GLN A 93 -10.97 -5.49 -7.92
CA GLN A 93 -11.82 -6.30 -8.82
C GLN A 93 -11.03 -7.13 -9.84
N HIS A 94 -9.82 -6.69 -10.21
CA HIS A 94 -8.93 -7.40 -11.14
C HIS A 94 -7.96 -8.35 -10.43
N LEU A 95 -7.92 -8.30 -9.09
CA LEU A 95 -7.13 -9.24 -8.33
C LEU A 95 -7.85 -10.58 -8.36
N ARG A 96 -7.27 -11.54 -9.07
CA ARG A 96 -7.72 -12.93 -8.96
C ARG A 96 -7.44 -13.42 -7.54
N PRO A 97 -8.40 -14.05 -6.87
CA PRO A 97 -8.16 -14.63 -5.55
C PRO A 97 -7.00 -15.61 -5.62
N ARG A 98 -6.03 -15.48 -4.71
CA ARG A 98 -4.90 -16.41 -4.64
C ARG A 98 -5.44 -17.76 -4.17
N GLY A 99 -5.50 -18.73 -5.09
CA GLY A 99 -5.99 -20.09 -4.85
C GLY A 99 -6.92 -20.64 -5.93
N GLN A 100 -7.41 -19.81 -6.85
CA GLN A 100 -8.28 -20.26 -7.94
C GLN A 100 -7.50 -20.27 -9.26
N VAL A 101 -6.83 -21.39 -9.55
CA VAL A 101 -6.27 -21.64 -10.88
C VAL A 101 -7.38 -22.25 -11.73
N VAL A 102 -8.20 -21.41 -12.35
CA VAL A 102 -9.18 -21.88 -13.34
C VAL A 102 -8.43 -22.15 -14.63
N TRP A 103 -8.07 -23.41 -14.86
CA TRP A 103 -7.64 -23.89 -16.16
C TRP A 103 -8.88 -24.15 -17.01
N GLU A 104 -9.42 -23.14 -17.70
CA GLU A 104 -10.32 -23.40 -18.84
C GLU A 104 -9.47 -23.82 -20.06
N CYS A 105 -8.84 -24.98 -19.93
CA CYS A 105 -8.10 -25.74 -20.94
C CYS A 105 -8.01 -27.18 -20.35
N VAL A 106 -8.65 -28.25 -20.80
CA VAL A 106 -9.31 -28.55 -22.08
C VAL A 106 -10.30 -29.70 -21.84
N GLU A 107 -11.60 -29.44 -21.73
CA GLU A 107 -12.60 -30.53 -21.71
C GLU A 107 -12.72 -31.26 -23.07
N TYR A 108 -12.09 -30.73 -24.12
CA TYR A 108 -12.03 -31.37 -25.44
C TYR A 108 -11.03 -32.54 -25.54
N PHE A 109 -9.96 -32.59 -24.72
CA PHE A 109 -8.93 -33.64 -24.85
C PHE A 109 -9.35 -34.96 -24.20
N ALA A 110 -10.10 -34.92 -23.09
CA ALA A 110 -10.53 -36.14 -22.40
C ALA A 110 -11.55 -36.96 -23.22
N LYS A 111 -12.46 -36.30 -23.93
CA LYS A 111 -13.46 -36.98 -24.78
C LYS A 111 -12.82 -37.73 -25.96
N LEU A 112 -11.73 -37.20 -26.54
CA LEU A 112 -11.03 -37.85 -27.65
C LEU A 112 -10.24 -39.10 -27.18
N TYR A 113 -9.64 -39.04 -26.00
CA TYR A 113 -8.81 -40.12 -25.45
C TYR A 113 -9.62 -41.35 -25.01
N LEU A 114 -10.84 -41.14 -24.51
CA LEU A 114 -11.77 -42.21 -24.15
C LEU A 114 -12.36 -42.93 -25.37
N SER A 115 -12.52 -42.24 -26.50
CA SER A 115 -12.92 -42.85 -27.78
C SER A 115 -11.82 -43.76 -28.34
N TYR A 116 -10.56 -43.32 -28.30
CA TYR A 116 -9.45 -44.05 -28.93
C TYR A 116 -8.95 -45.29 -28.17
N LYS A 117 -9.07 -45.35 -26.84
CA LYS A 117 -8.63 -46.52 -26.06
C LYS A 117 -9.69 -47.62 -25.87
N GLY A 118 -10.94 -47.38 -26.27
CA GLY A 118 -12.00 -48.40 -26.25
C GLY A 118 -11.88 -49.46 -27.35
N CYS A 119 -11.12 -49.21 -28.42
CA CYS A 119 -11.11 -50.07 -29.61
C CYS A 119 -9.86 -50.96 -29.79
N PHE A 120 -8.76 -50.74 -29.05
CA PHE A 120 -7.49 -51.43 -29.39
C PHE A 120 -7.14 -52.65 -28.50
N TRP A 121 -7.75 -52.82 -27.33
CA TRP A 121 -7.36 -53.89 -26.37
C TRP A 121 -8.21 -55.16 -26.43
N VAL A 122 -9.32 -55.18 -27.17
CA VAL A 122 -10.20 -56.37 -27.27
C VAL A 122 -9.66 -57.40 -28.27
N THR A 123 -8.75 -57.02 -29.17
CA THR A 123 -8.26 -57.91 -30.25
C THR A 123 -7.02 -58.72 -29.88
N VAL A 124 -6.18 -58.25 -28.95
CA VAL A 124 -4.89 -58.90 -28.64
C VAL A 124 -5.02 -60.04 -27.60
N LEU A 125 -6.00 -59.98 -26.71
CA LEU A 125 -6.10 -60.95 -25.60
C LEU A 125 -6.82 -62.28 -25.93
N LYS A 126 -7.39 -62.41 -27.14
CA LYS A 126 -8.05 -63.66 -27.58
C LYS A 126 -7.11 -64.66 -28.26
N TYR A 127 -5.87 -64.24 -28.57
CA TYR A 127 -4.92 -65.02 -29.39
C TYR A 127 -3.90 -65.84 -28.57
N ILE A 128 -3.79 -65.64 -27.25
CA ILE A 128 -2.77 -66.29 -26.40
C ILE A 128 -3.34 -67.43 -25.54
N SER A 129 -4.67 -67.66 -25.57
CA SER A 129 -5.34 -68.70 -24.75
C SER A 129 -5.76 -69.95 -25.54
N SER A 130 -5.14 -70.25 -26.68
CA SER A 130 -5.33 -71.54 -27.35
C SER A 130 -4.36 -72.57 -26.75
N PRO A 131 -4.84 -73.56 -25.97
CA PRO A 131 -3.98 -74.54 -25.35
C PRO A 131 -3.38 -75.49 -26.40
N ILE A 132 -2.04 -75.54 -26.44
CA ILE A 132 -1.25 -76.57 -27.12
C ILE A 132 -1.56 -77.90 -26.43
N LYS A 133 -2.41 -78.74 -27.02
CA LYS A 133 -2.59 -80.12 -26.57
C LYS A 133 -1.35 -80.91 -26.97
N ALA A 134 -0.57 -81.27 -25.95
CA ALA A 134 0.62 -82.09 -26.08
C ALA A 134 0.27 -83.57 -26.31
N ASN A 135 1.01 -84.16 -27.25
CA ASN A 135 1.68 -85.48 -27.19
C ASN A 135 0.92 -86.81 -27.41
N ALA A 136 1.59 -87.59 -28.28
CA ALA A 136 1.94 -89.00 -28.14
C ALA A 136 0.99 -90.09 -28.68
N ALA A 137 1.40 -90.68 -29.81
CA ALA A 137 1.50 -92.13 -30.05
C ALA A 137 2.38 -92.32 -31.31
N ARG A 138 3.59 -92.90 -31.25
CA ARG A 138 3.88 -94.36 -31.38
C ARG A 138 2.89 -95.01 -32.35
N LYS A 139 3.28 -95.43 -33.55
CA LYS A 139 4.22 -96.52 -33.85
C LYS A 139 4.51 -96.53 -35.35
#